data_AF-A0A2N2G5P8-F1
#
_entry.id   AF-A0A2N2G5P8-F1
#
_cell.length_a   1.000
_cell.length_b   1.000
_cell.length_c   1.000
_cell.angle_alpha   90.00
_cell.angle_beta   90.00
_cell.angle_gamma   90.00
#
_symmetry.space_group_name_H-M   'P 1'
#
loop_
_entity.id
_entity.type
_entity.pdbx_description
1 polymer ?
#
loop_
_entity_poly.entity_id
_entity_poly.type
_entity_poly.pdbx_seq_one_letter_code
_entity_poly.pdbx_strand_id
1 'polypeptide(L)'
;MDSKRRDFLKIAGLTAIAGIAAPSAFNTLLKGEAIASAGQAAAGGHGAAAPTGKRYGMVIDVKKFTENPGLAEQCVSVCHTIHNVPDFGNRKDEIKWIWIESYEHTFPTESQYKRPDALKDMPILTLCNHCDNPPCVRACPTKATYKK
;
A
#
# COMPACT_ATOMS: atom_id res chain seq x y z
N MET A 1 -25.86 -52.09 22.49
CA MET A 1 -25.34 -50.97 21.67
C MET A 1 -25.34 -49.71 22.52
N ASP A 2 -24.13 -49.19 22.78
CA ASP A 2 -23.79 -48.20 23.81
C ASP A 2 -24.62 -46.91 23.78
N SER A 3 -25.40 -46.66 24.85
CA SER A 3 -25.99 -45.34 25.12
C SER A 3 -24.93 -44.23 25.14
N LYS A 4 -23.69 -44.56 25.57
CA LYS A 4 -22.55 -43.64 25.60
C LYS A 4 -22.12 -43.13 24.21
N ARG A 5 -22.24 -43.95 23.15
CA ARG A 5 -21.89 -43.52 21.77
C ARG A 5 -22.97 -42.61 21.18
N ARG A 6 -24.23 -42.89 21.45
CA ARG A 6 -25.37 -42.07 20.99
C ARG A 6 -25.38 -40.70 21.66
N ASP A 7 -25.03 -40.63 22.94
CA ASP A 7 -24.97 -39.37 23.67
C ASP A 7 -23.75 -38.53 23.24
N PHE A 8 -22.61 -39.17 22.98
CA PHE A 8 -21.45 -38.50 22.39
C PHE A 8 -21.76 -37.89 21.02
N LEU A 9 -22.44 -38.62 20.13
CA LEU A 9 -22.81 -38.11 18.80
C LEU A 9 -23.82 -36.96 18.85
N LYS A 10 -24.75 -36.97 19.82
CA LYS A 10 -25.68 -35.85 20.05
C LYS A 10 -24.93 -34.61 20.54
N ILE A 11 -24.00 -34.77 21.49
CA ILE A 11 -23.20 -33.67 22.02
C ILE A 11 -22.27 -33.11 20.94
N ALA A 12 -21.57 -33.97 20.19
CA ALA A 12 -20.68 -33.57 19.10
C ALA A 12 -21.42 -32.92 17.92
N GLY A 13 -22.64 -33.39 17.60
CA GLY A 13 -23.48 -32.77 16.57
C GLY A 13 -23.99 -31.39 16.98
N LEU A 14 -24.37 -31.20 18.25
CA LEU A 14 -24.80 -29.91 18.77
C LEU A 14 -23.65 -28.89 18.85
N THR A 15 -22.44 -29.34 19.21
CA THR A 15 -21.25 -28.45 19.23
C THR A 15 -20.75 -28.08 17.84
N ALA A 16 -20.88 -28.97 16.84
CA ALA A 16 -20.55 -28.65 15.45
C ALA A 16 -21.48 -27.57 14.86
N ILE A 17 -22.77 -27.60 15.18
CA ILE A 17 -23.74 -26.58 14.73
C ILE A 17 -23.47 -25.22 15.41
N ALA A 18 -23.12 -25.21 16.70
CA ALA A 18 -22.72 -23.99 17.40
C ALA A 18 -21.39 -23.41 16.86
N GLY A 19 -20.43 -24.26 16.47
CA GLY A 19 -19.15 -23.87 15.88
C GLY A 19 -19.26 -23.26 14.47
N ILE A 20 -20.32 -23.59 13.71
CA ILE A 20 -20.59 -23.00 12.38
C ILE A 20 -21.39 -21.69 12.49
N ALA A 21 -22.17 -21.50 13.56
CA ALA A 21 -22.91 -20.27 13.82
C ALA A 21 -22.08 -19.18 14.54
N ALA A 22 -21.00 -19.57 15.25
CA ALA A 22 -20.13 -18.62 15.92
C ALA A 22 -19.41 -17.64 14.96
N PRO A 23 -18.87 -18.04 13.79
CA PRO A 23 -18.21 -17.13 12.86
C PRO A 23 -19.16 -16.14 12.19
N SER A 24 -20.44 -16.50 11.98
CA SER A 24 -21.42 -15.60 11.39
C SER A 24 -21.88 -14.55 12.40
N ALA A 25 -22.18 -14.93 13.65
CA ALA A 25 -22.50 -13.96 14.71
C ALA A 25 -21.29 -13.09 15.12
N PHE A 26 -20.08 -13.66 15.13
CA PHE A 26 -18.85 -12.93 15.43
C PHE A 26 -18.45 -11.98 14.30
N ASN A 27 -18.69 -12.33 13.03
CA ASN A 27 -18.51 -11.39 11.91
C ASN A 27 -19.52 -10.24 11.92
N THR A 28 -20.76 -10.45 12.38
CA THR A 28 -21.74 -9.36 12.54
C THR A 28 -21.39 -8.45 13.71
N LEU A 29 -20.87 -9.03 14.81
CA LEU A 29 -20.38 -8.28 15.97
C LEU A 29 -19.11 -7.48 15.66
N LEU A 30 -18.16 -8.05 14.90
CA LEU A 30 -16.96 -7.36 14.41
C LEU A 30 -17.26 -6.33 13.31
N LYS A 31 -18.39 -6.46 12.59
CA LYS A 31 -18.85 -5.48 11.60
C LYS A 31 -19.52 -4.24 12.21
N GLY A 32 -19.56 -4.12 13.55
CA GLY A 32 -19.60 -2.81 14.19
C GLY A 32 -20.96 -2.10 14.19
N GLU A 33 -22.02 -2.77 14.63
CA GLU A 33 -23.17 -2.09 15.25
C GLU A 33 -23.15 -2.32 16.77
N ALA A 34 -22.03 -2.02 17.40
CA ALA A 34 -21.99 -1.84 18.84
C ALA A 34 -22.39 -0.39 19.15
N ILE A 35 -23.61 -0.22 19.66
CA ILE A 35 -24.03 1.02 20.33
C ILE A 35 -23.14 1.17 21.57
N ALA A 36 -22.02 1.87 21.41
CA ALA A 36 -21.22 2.32 22.52
C ALA A 36 -21.97 3.45 23.24
N SER A 37 -22.19 3.22 24.53
CA SER A 37 -22.74 4.14 25.52
C SER A 37 -22.21 5.57 25.38
N ALA A 38 -23.12 6.52 25.62
CA ALA A 38 -22.92 7.95 25.78
C ALA A 38 -21.55 8.34 26.34
N GLY A 39 -20.71 8.85 25.46
CA GLY A 39 -19.68 9.83 25.78
C GLY A 39 -19.74 10.88 24.67
N GLN A 40 -20.08 12.12 25.03
CA GLN A 40 -20.03 13.27 24.12
C GLN A 40 -18.64 13.40 23.48
N ALA A 41 -18.42 12.75 22.35
CA ALA A 41 -17.51 13.22 21.33
C ALA A 41 -18.34 14.08 20.39
N ALA A 42 -18.05 15.37 20.39
CA ALA A 42 -18.66 16.34 19.50
C ALA A 42 -18.77 15.76 18.08
N ALA A 43 -19.95 15.92 17.48
CA ALA A 43 -20.18 15.76 16.07
C ALA A 43 -19.38 16.83 15.29
N GLY A 44 -18.06 16.70 15.28
CA GLY A 44 -17.18 17.26 14.26
C GLY A 44 -17.27 16.34 13.07
N GLY A 45 -18.41 16.35 12.39
CA GLY A 45 -18.58 15.73 11.09
C GLY A 45 -17.70 16.45 10.08
N HIS A 46 -16.40 16.17 10.08
CA HIS A 46 -15.60 16.32 8.88
C HIS A 46 -15.99 15.19 7.94
N GLY A 47 -17.21 15.26 7.40
CA GLY A 47 -17.51 14.59 6.14
C GLY A 47 -16.44 15.10 5.18
N ALA A 48 -15.47 14.24 4.86
CA ALA A 48 -14.42 14.57 3.92
C ALA A 48 -15.13 15.10 2.68
N ALA A 49 -14.94 16.39 2.39
CA ALA A 49 -15.56 17.01 1.23
C ALA A 49 -15.26 16.11 0.04
N ALA A 50 -16.30 15.74 -0.71
CA ALA A 50 -16.13 14.91 -1.90
C ALA A 50 -15.02 15.56 -2.76
N PRO A 51 -14.01 14.81 -3.20
CA PRO A 51 -12.85 15.39 -3.87
C PRO A 51 -13.32 16.18 -5.09
N THR A 52 -13.22 17.51 -5.01
CA THR A 52 -13.62 18.43 -6.07
C THR A 52 -12.40 18.70 -6.95
N GLY A 53 -12.05 17.75 -7.82
CA GLY A 53 -10.88 17.91 -8.69
C GLY A 53 -10.64 16.74 -9.64
N LYS A 54 -9.84 16.98 -10.68
CA LYS A 54 -9.34 15.92 -11.56
C LYS A 54 -8.34 15.05 -10.80
N ARG A 55 -8.50 13.73 -10.91
CA ARG A 55 -7.60 12.73 -10.32
C ARG A 55 -6.58 12.32 -11.38
N TYR A 56 -5.31 12.65 -11.15
CA TYR A 56 -4.21 12.26 -12.04
C TYR A 56 -3.59 10.95 -11.58
N GLY A 57 -3.08 10.18 -12.53
CA GLY A 57 -2.32 8.97 -12.31
C GLY A 57 -1.22 8.84 -13.36
N MET A 58 -0.15 8.16 -13.00
CA MET A 58 0.97 7.87 -13.89
C MET A 58 1.22 6.36 -13.86
N VAL A 59 1.37 5.78 -15.05
CA VAL A 59 1.71 4.36 -15.23
C VAL A 59 2.97 4.31 -16.09
N ILE A 60 3.95 3.53 -15.66
CA ILE A 60 5.22 3.35 -16.34
C ILE A 60 5.31 1.88 -16.77
N ASP A 61 5.39 1.64 -18.08
CA ASP A 61 5.68 0.31 -18.61
C ASP A 61 7.18 0.06 -18.56
N VAL A 62 7.63 -0.59 -17.48
CA VAL A 62 9.04 -0.89 -17.23
C VAL A 62 9.68 -1.79 -18.29
N LYS A 63 8.90 -2.56 -19.06
CA LYS A 63 9.43 -3.39 -20.15
C LYS A 63 10.03 -2.53 -21.25
N LYS A 64 9.49 -1.32 -21.46
CA LYS A 64 9.98 -0.38 -22.48
C LYS A 64 11.41 0.07 -22.22
N PHE A 65 11.86 0.07 -20.96
CA PHE A 65 13.24 0.40 -20.62
C PHE A 65 14.21 -0.73 -20.96
N THR A 66 13.79 -1.99 -20.86
CA THR A 66 14.59 -3.13 -21.34
C THR A 66 14.64 -3.16 -22.88
N GLU A 67 13.51 -2.85 -23.54
CA GLU A 67 13.44 -2.79 -25.00
C GLU A 67 14.24 -1.62 -25.61
N ASN A 68 14.40 -0.52 -24.85
CA ASN A 68 15.05 0.71 -25.32
C ASN A 68 16.13 1.16 -24.31
N PRO A 69 17.35 0.59 -24.39
CA PRO A 69 18.45 0.97 -23.51
C PRO A 69 18.73 2.49 -23.56
N GLY A 70 18.91 3.11 -22.40
CA GLY A 70 19.12 4.56 -22.28
C GLY A 70 17.84 5.40 -22.09
N LEU A 71 16.64 4.83 -22.31
CA LEU A 71 15.38 5.57 -22.20
C LEU A 71 15.11 6.02 -20.76
N ALA A 72 15.37 5.17 -19.77
CA ALA A 72 15.16 5.51 -18.37
C ALA A 72 16.10 6.64 -17.92
N GLU A 73 17.36 6.63 -18.39
CA GLU A 73 18.37 7.65 -18.14
C GLU A 73 17.96 8.99 -18.75
N GLN A 74 17.38 8.98 -19.95
CA GLN A 74 16.82 10.17 -20.58
C GLN A 74 15.67 10.75 -19.75
N CYS A 75 14.77 9.92 -19.22
CA CYS A 75 13.71 10.39 -18.32
C CYS A 75 14.31 11.11 -17.10
N VAL A 76 15.32 10.51 -16.45
CA VAL A 76 16.02 11.12 -15.31
C VAL A 76 16.65 12.47 -15.70
N SER A 77 17.39 12.50 -16.81
CA SER A 77 18.07 13.70 -17.31
C SER A 77 17.10 14.85 -17.59
N VAL A 78 15.98 14.57 -18.28
CA VAL A 78 14.95 15.57 -18.58
C VAL A 78 14.28 16.08 -17.31
N CYS A 79 13.94 15.18 -16.38
CA CYS A 79 13.36 15.58 -15.10
C CYS A 79 14.28 16.53 -14.33
N HIS A 80 15.56 16.17 -14.20
CA HIS A 80 16.54 16.97 -13.47
C HIS A 80 16.80 18.32 -14.15
N THR A 81 16.85 18.34 -15.49
CA THR A 81 17.04 19.57 -16.27
C THR A 81 15.86 20.53 -16.11
N ILE A 82 14.62 20.06 -16.28
CA ILE A 82 13.41 20.92 -16.22
C ILE A 82 13.17 21.45 -14.80
N HIS A 83 13.50 20.66 -13.78
CA HIS A 83 13.24 21.02 -12.38
C HIS A 83 14.44 21.61 -11.64
N ASN A 84 15.55 21.86 -12.35
CA ASN A 84 16.80 22.40 -11.78
C ASN A 84 17.32 21.58 -10.59
N VAL A 85 17.26 20.24 -10.68
CA VAL A 85 17.81 19.36 -9.65
C VAL A 85 19.34 19.45 -9.72
N PRO A 86 20.02 19.87 -8.64
CA PRO A 86 21.47 20.07 -8.67
C PRO A 86 22.23 18.74 -8.62
N ASP A 87 23.37 18.70 -9.29
CA ASP A 87 24.37 17.64 -9.17
C ASP A 87 25.60 18.19 -8.43
N PHE A 88 25.88 17.64 -7.25
CA PHE A 88 27.00 18.04 -6.41
C PHE A 88 28.25 17.17 -6.61
N GLY A 89 28.22 16.18 -7.52
CA GLY A 89 29.35 15.30 -7.81
C GLY A 89 29.76 14.39 -6.65
N ASN A 90 28.97 14.32 -5.58
CA ASN A 90 29.23 13.48 -4.43
C ASN A 90 27.96 12.74 -4.00
N ARG A 91 28.11 11.47 -3.60
CA ARG A 91 26.96 10.60 -3.31
C ARG A 91 26.35 10.81 -1.93
N LYS A 92 27.02 11.53 -1.01
CA LYS A 92 26.50 11.77 0.33
C LYS A 92 25.40 12.83 0.34
N ASP A 93 25.53 13.83 -0.53
CA ASP A 93 24.61 14.97 -0.61
C ASP A 93 23.78 14.94 -1.91
N GLU A 94 23.68 13.78 -2.54
CA GLU A 94 23.04 13.61 -3.84
C GLU A 94 21.52 13.87 -3.76
N ILE A 95 21.00 14.73 -4.63
CA ILE A 95 19.57 15.01 -4.74
C ILE A 95 19.01 14.30 -5.97
N LYS A 96 18.02 13.43 -5.76
CA LYS A 96 17.29 12.74 -6.83
C LYS A 96 15.79 12.92 -6.66
N TRP A 97 15.12 13.30 -7.74
CA TRP A 97 13.65 13.29 -7.77
C TRP A 97 13.12 12.00 -8.36
N ILE A 98 13.77 11.55 -9.44
CA ILE A 98 13.55 10.23 -10.05
C ILE A 98 14.91 9.59 -10.34
N TRP A 99 15.02 8.28 -10.21
CA TRP A 99 16.28 7.56 -10.45
C TRP A 99 16.04 6.12 -10.85
N ILE A 100 17.05 5.48 -11.44
CA ILE A 100 16.99 4.06 -11.81
C ILE A 100 17.53 3.25 -10.64
N GLU A 101 16.84 2.16 -10.32
CA GLU A 101 17.21 1.24 -9.27
C GLU A 101 16.93 -0.21 -9.71
N SER A 102 17.59 -1.17 -9.06
CA SER A 102 17.28 -2.58 -9.27
C SER A 102 15.91 -2.94 -8.68
N TYR A 103 15.27 -3.99 -9.23
CA TYR A 103 14.01 -4.48 -8.68
C TYR A 103 14.12 -4.83 -7.18
N GLU A 104 15.21 -5.48 -6.78
CA GLU A 104 15.40 -5.93 -5.40
C GLU A 104 15.44 -4.77 -4.40
N HIS A 105 16.16 -3.70 -4.74
CA HIS A 105 16.21 -2.50 -3.91
C HIS A 105 14.92 -1.69 -3.95
N THR A 106 14.19 -1.71 -5.07
CA THR A 106 12.92 -0.99 -5.20
C THR A 106 11.79 -1.66 -4.43
N PHE A 107 11.78 -3.00 -4.40
CA PHE A 107 10.74 -3.81 -3.77
C PHE A 107 11.31 -4.73 -2.69
N PRO A 108 11.84 -4.17 -1.59
CA PRO A 108 12.54 -4.95 -0.57
C PRO A 108 11.63 -5.87 0.24
N THR A 109 10.32 -5.62 0.23
CA THR A 109 9.32 -6.44 0.92
C THR A 109 8.81 -7.61 0.08
N GLU A 110 9.08 -7.61 -1.22
CA GLU A 110 8.67 -8.69 -2.12
C GLU A 110 9.60 -9.88 -1.99
N SER A 111 9.04 -11.09 -2.07
CA SER A 111 9.84 -12.31 -2.01
C SER A 111 10.79 -12.38 -3.20
N GLN A 112 12.09 -12.52 -2.91
CA GLN A 112 13.12 -12.73 -3.93
C GLN A 112 13.28 -14.23 -4.28
N TYR A 113 12.57 -15.12 -3.58
CA TYR A 113 12.66 -16.56 -3.80
C TYR A 113 12.03 -16.98 -5.12
N LYS A 114 12.81 -17.67 -5.97
CA LYS A 114 12.39 -18.14 -7.31
C LYS A 114 11.81 -17.02 -8.20
N ARG A 115 12.36 -15.81 -8.08
CA ARG A 115 12.02 -14.69 -8.98
C ARG A 115 12.48 -15.00 -10.41
N PRO A 116 11.70 -14.62 -11.45
CA PRO A 116 12.14 -14.69 -12.84
C PRO A 116 13.44 -13.90 -13.07
N ASP A 117 14.39 -14.49 -13.80
CA ASP A 117 15.67 -13.85 -14.09
C ASP A 117 15.52 -12.52 -14.84
N ALA A 118 14.47 -12.40 -15.68
CA ALA A 118 14.15 -11.17 -16.40
C ALA A 118 13.90 -9.94 -15.50
N LEU A 119 13.59 -10.13 -14.21
CA LEU A 119 13.40 -9.03 -13.26
C LEU A 119 14.69 -8.61 -12.55
N LYS A 120 15.76 -9.42 -12.61
CA LYS A 120 17.02 -9.11 -11.91
C LYS A 120 17.68 -7.85 -12.47
N ASP A 121 17.74 -7.77 -13.80
CA ASP A 121 18.42 -6.70 -14.52
C ASP A 121 17.46 -5.64 -15.07
N MET A 122 16.17 -5.71 -14.69
CA MET A 122 15.18 -4.76 -15.16
C MET A 122 15.39 -3.40 -14.48
N PRO A 123 15.65 -2.32 -15.25
CA PRO A 123 15.78 -0.99 -14.67
C PRO A 123 14.41 -0.50 -14.20
N ILE A 124 14.30 -0.25 -12.89
CA ILE A 124 13.07 0.29 -12.30
C ILE A 124 13.25 1.78 -12.06
N LEU A 125 12.43 2.58 -12.75
CA LEU A 125 12.39 4.02 -12.51
C LEU A 125 11.64 4.29 -11.20
N THR A 126 12.37 4.72 -10.18
CA THR A 126 11.87 5.03 -8.85
C THR A 126 11.59 6.53 -8.73
N LEU A 127 10.43 6.88 -8.15
CA LEU A 127 9.96 8.26 -8.01
C LEU A 127 8.96 8.42 -6.85
N CYS A 128 8.57 9.65 -6.54
CA CYS A 128 7.44 9.93 -5.65
C CYS A 128 6.11 9.46 -6.29
N ASN A 129 5.43 8.50 -5.66
CA ASN A 129 4.17 7.94 -6.17
C ASN A 129 2.92 8.79 -5.86
N HIS A 130 3.06 9.94 -5.18
CA HIS A 130 1.93 10.79 -4.78
C HIS A 130 0.78 10.00 -4.12
N CYS A 131 1.14 9.16 -3.13
CA CYS A 131 0.26 8.16 -2.54
C CYS A 131 -1.07 8.72 -2.05
N ASP A 132 -2.12 7.89 -2.11
CA ASP A 132 -3.45 8.30 -1.65
C ASP A 132 -3.54 8.50 -0.14
N ASN A 133 -2.78 7.73 0.63
CA ASN A 133 -2.60 7.90 2.08
C ASN A 133 -1.13 8.19 2.39
N PRO A 134 -0.63 9.41 2.11
CA PRO A 134 0.80 9.70 2.12
C PRO A 134 1.33 9.86 3.55
N PRO A 135 2.26 9.01 4.02
CA PRO A 135 2.86 9.17 5.34
C PRO A 135 3.69 10.45 5.46
N CYS A 136 4.33 10.89 4.36
CA CYS A 136 5.14 12.11 4.31
C CYS A 136 4.34 13.39 4.62
N VAL A 137 3.07 13.46 4.20
CA VAL A 137 2.18 14.59 4.52
C VAL A 137 1.79 14.57 6.00
N ARG A 138 1.48 13.40 6.55
CA ARG A 138 1.10 13.26 7.97
C ARG A 138 2.23 13.67 8.91
N ALA A 139 3.47 13.33 8.55
CA ALA A 139 4.65 13.61 9.36
C ALA A 139 5.12 15.07 9.32
N CYS A 140 4.64 15.90 8.38
CA CYS A 140 5.10 17.28 8.23
C CYS A 140 4.48 18.21 9.31
N PRO A 141 5.26 18.76 10.25
CA PRO A 141 4.73 19.59 11.34
C PRO A 141 4.26 20.96 10.84
N THR A 142 5.01 21.56 9.92
CA THR A 142 4.74 22.90 9.36
C THR A 142 3.68 22.89 8.25
N LYS A 143 3.19 21.72 7.85
CA LYS A 143 2.24 21.55 6.73
C LYS A 143 2.75 22.07 5.38
N ALA A 144 4.07 22.08 5.19
CA ALA A 144 4.69 22.41 3.90
C ALA A 144 4.38 21.36 2.82
N THR A 145 4.19 20.09 3.21
CA THR A 145 3.72 19.02 2.31
C THR A 145 2.24 18.76 2.56
N TYR A 146 1.43 18.81 1.52
CA TYR A 146 -0.02 18.60 1.58
C TYR A 146 -0.52 17.80 0.37
N LYS A 147 -1.71 17.19 0.49
CA LYS A 147 -2.45 16.56 -0.61
C LYS A 147 -3.67 17.42 -0.91
N LYS A 148 -3.92 17.71 -2.19
CA LYS A 148 -5.14 18.41 -2.67
C LYS A 148 -6.20 17.41 -3.10
#